data_AF-A0A0A2HQT0-F1
#
_entry.id   AF-A0A0A2HQT0-F1
#
_cell.length_a   1.000
_cell.length_b   1.000
_cell.length_c   1.000
_cell.angle_alpha   90.00
_cell.angle_beta   90.00
_cell.angle_gamma   90.00
#
_symmetry.space_group_name_H-M   'P 1'
#
loop_
_entity.id
_entity.type
_entity.pdbx_description
1 polymer ?
#
loop_
_entity_poly.entity_id
_entity_poly.type
_entity_poly.pdbx_seq_one_letter_code
_entity_poly.pdbx_strand_id
1 'polypeptide(L)'
;MLLKDASELMEQKSVRATFRISPEFIEALSILSGRLGLKQKSLFDYLLEDSDSLIAIARSNPRENLEKKSRIQKTFVISKKSLSSLENLLSEVEASRDDLVEYAIQRLLPILLKERNQQKSRETVLSEIAQHFEHSIELLRKIEKSVGKDDPLYEYYSAIIEVYRDAFDKMENLVQQGKRISKLRMEKFELE
;
A
#
# COMPACT_ATOMS: atom_id res chain seq x y z
N MET A 1 22.46 17.14 22.56
CA MET A 1 22.59 15.82 21.91
C MET A 1 22.47 14.79 23.03
N LEU A 2 21.22 14.44 23.37
CA LEU A 2 20.87 13.72 24.59
C LEU A 2 21.09 12.21 24.42
N LEU A 3 21.76 11.63 25.41
CA LEU A 3 21.85 10.18 25.62
C LEU A 3 20.42 9.63 25.66
N LYS A 4 20.06 8.77 24.70
CA LYS A 4 18.92 7.86 24.88
C LYS A 4 19.26 6.95 26.05
N ASP A 5 18.41 6.90 27.07
CA ASP A 5 18.59 6.00 28.21
C ASP A 5 18.66 4.54 27.75
N ALA A 6 19.49 3.73 28.38
CA ALA A 6 19.69 2.33 28.00
C ALA A 6 18.37 1.52 27.99
N SER A 7 17.40 1.91 28.81
CA SER A 7 16.05 1.34 28.82
C SER A 7 15.29 1.60 27.52
N GLU A 8 15.32 2.84 27.00
CA GLU A 8 14.68 3.18 25.72
C GLU A 8 15.30 2.44 24.54
N LEU A 9 16.62 2.23 24.57
CA LEU A 9 17.33 1.44 23.54
C LEU A 9 16.94 -0.05 23.61
N MET A 10 16.72 -0.58 24.80
CA MET A 10 16.28 -1.96 25.01
C MET A 10 14.83 -2.20 24.58
N GLU A 11 13.97 -1.20 24.72
CA GLU A 11 12.59 -1.19 24.24
C GLU A 11 12.48 -1.13 22.71
N GLN A 12 13.44 -0.48 22.04
CA GLN A 12 13.55 -0.43 20.58
C GLN A 12 14.09 -1.73 19.96
N LYS A 13 14.49 -2.71 20.78
CA LYS A 13 15.01 -4.00 20.30
C LYS A 13 13.96 -4.74 19.47
N SER A 14 14.37 -5.19 18.28
CA SER A 14 13.54 -6.02 17.41
C SER A 14 13.31 -7.41 18.01
N VAL A 15 12.05 -7.85 18.01
CA VAL A 15 11.62 -9.19 18.40
C VAL A 15 10.74 -9.79 17.30
N ARG A 16 10.61 -11.12 17.28
CA ARG A 16 9.71 -11.82 16.35
C ARG A 16 8.44 -12.22 17.10
N ALA A 17 7.29 -11.78 16.61
CA ALA A 17 5.99 -12.13 17.17
C ALA A 17 5.12 -12.77 16.09
N THR A 18 4.40 -13.82 16.47
CA THR A 18 3.58 -14.59 15.54
C THR A 18 2.11 -14.42 15.87
N PHE A 19 1.33 -14.04 14.86
CA PHE A 19 -0.10 -13.77 14.96
C PHE A 19 -0.85 -14.62 13.94
N ARG A 20 -2.15 -14.86 14.17
CA ARG A 20 -3.05 -15.40 13.14
C ARG A 20 -3.85 -14.24 12.56
N ILE A 21 -3.58 -13.90 11.31
CA ILE A 21 -4.17 -12.71 10.66
C ILE A 21 -4.78 -13.15 9.33
N SER A 22 -5.91 -12.56 8.97
CA SER A 22 -6.48 -12.70 7.63
C SER A 22 -5.48 -12.25 6.54
N PRO A 23 -5.33 -13.02 5.44
CA PRO A 23 -4.39 -12.72 4.35
C PRO A 23 -4.50 -11.30 3.80
N GLU A 24 -5.71 -10.74 3.77
CA GLU A 24 -6.02 -9.42 3.25
C GLU A 24 -5.40 -8.30 4.09
N PHE A 25 -5.42 -8.43 5.41
CA PHE A 25 -4.77 -7.50 6.33
C PHE A 25 -3.24 -7.56 6.21
N ILE A 26 -2.68 -8.76 5.99
CA ILE A 26 -1.24 -8.94 5.72
C ILE A 26 -0.87 -8.24 4.40
N GLU A 27 -1.69 -8.41 3.37
CA GLU A 27 -1.46 -7.78 2.06
C GLU A 27 -1.58 -6.25 2.14
N ALA A 28 -2.62 -5.73 2.81
CA ALA A 28 -2.82 -4.30 3.03
C ALA A 28 -1.60 -3.67 3.71
N LEU A 29 -1.10 -4.28 4.78
CA LEU A 29 0.09 -3.81 5.48
C LEU A 29 1.32 -3.79 4.56
N SER A 30 1.51 -4.83 3.74
CA SER A 30 2.61 -4.90 2.78
C SER A 30 2.52 -3.80 1.71
N ILE A 31 1.34 -3.57 1.16
CA ILE A 31 1.11 -2.54 0.13
C ILE A 31 1.35 -1.15 0.71
N LEU A 32 0.76 -0.84 1.87
CA LEU A 32 0.89 0.47 2.50
C LEU A 32 2.31 0.77 2.94
N SER A 33 3.04 -0.23 3.48
CA SER A 33 4.45 -0.05 3.82
C SER A 33 5.26 0.37 2.59
N GLY A 34 5.07 -0.32 1.46
CA GLY A 34 5.74 0.01 0.21
C GLY A 34 5.38 1.40 -0.31
N ARG A 35 4.09 1.77 -0.26
CA ARG A 35 3.61 3.08 -0.71
C ARG A 35 4.09 4.25 0.15
N LEU A 36 4.20 4.05 1.45
CA LEU A 36 4.68 5.06 2.38
C LEU A 36 6.22 5.13 2.45
N GLY A 37 6.94 4.26 1.73
CA GLY A 37 8.40 4.14 1.83
C GLY A 37 8.87 3.67 3.21
N LEU A 38 8.00 3.00 3.96
CA LEU A 38 8.26 2.54 5.32
C LEU A 38 8.62 1.06 5.34
N LYS A 39 9.49 0.69 6.28
CA LYS A 39 9.68 -0.72 6.63
C LYS A 39 8.39 -1.23 7.30
N GLN A 40 8.00 -2.46 6.99
CA GLN A 40 6.81 -3.09 7.57
C GLN A 40 6.82 -3.08 9.10
N LYS A 41 7.98 -3.33 9.72
CA LYS A 41 8.18 -3.20 11.18
C LYS A 41 7.78 -1.83 11.68
N SER A 42 8.26 -0.76 11.04
CA SER A 42 8.03 0.62 11.49
C SER A 42 6.55 0.99 11.41
N LEU A 43 5.87 0.60 10.32
CA LEU A 43 4.42 0.81 10.20
C LEU A 43 3.68 0.03 11.29
N PHE A 44 4.06 -1.23 11.52
CA PHE A 44 3.42 -2.07 12.52
C PHE A 44 3.62 -1.56 13.95
N ASP A 45 4.85 -1.13 14.29
CA ASP A 45 5.16 -0.54 15.59
C ASP A 45 4.33 0.73 15.82
N TYR A 46 4.23 1.61 14.82
CA TYR A 46 3.40 2.82 14.89
C TYR A 46 1.92 2.48 15.16
N LEU A 47 1.38 1.46 14.48
CA LEU A 47 0.00 1.04 14.68
C LEU A 47 -0.27 0.46 16.08
N LEU A 48 0.72 -0.23 16.66
CA LEU A 48 0.59 -0.91 17.95
C LEU A 48 0.91 -0.03 19.17
N GLU A 49 1.68 1.04 18.99
CA GLU A 49 2.04 1.95 20.08
C GLU A 49 0.94 2.96 20.43
N ASP A 50 -0.06 3.14 19.55
CA ASP A 50 -1.21 4.01 19.78
C ASP A 50 -2.33 3.28 20.52
N SER A 51 -2.09 3.09 21.82
CA SER A 51 -2.95 2.34 22.75
C SER A 51 -4.38 2.89 22.85
N ASP A 52 -4.54 4.21 22.95
CA ASP A 52 -5.86 4.84 23.11
C ASP A 52 -6.74 4.59 21.89
N SER A 53 -6.18 4.73 20.69
CA SER A 53 -6.90 4.43 19.46
C SER A 53 -7.25 2.95 19.33
N LEU A 54 -6.37 2.05 19.79
CA LEU A 54 -6.63 0.61 19.80
C LEU A 54 -7.74 0.22 20.79
N ILE A 55 -7.77 0.84 21.96
CA ILE A 55 -8.85 0.64 22.93
C ILE A 55 -10.17 1.12 22.36
N ALA A 56 -10.18 2.33 21.76
CA ALA A 56 -11.39 2.91 21.18
C ALA A 56 -11.98 1.99 20.09
N ILE A 57 -11.15 1.47 19.17
CA ILE A 57 -11.61 0.59 18.10
C ILE A 57 -12.01 -0.81 18.60
N ALA A 58 -11.32 -1.34 19.62
CA ALA A 58 -11.68 -2.63 20.21
C ALA A 58 -13.03 -2.56 20.93
N ARG A 59 -13.32 -1.44 21.61
CA ARG A 59 -14.61 -1.19 22.27
C ARG A 59 -15.73 -0.90 21.28
N SER A 60 -15.43 -0.32 20.12
CA SER A 60 -16.43 -0.07 19.07
C SER A 60 -16.74 -1.29 18.22
N ASN A 61 -15.92 -2.35 18.26
CA ASN A 61 -16.12 -3.59 17.51
C ASN A 61 -16.20 -4.82 18.46
N PRO A 62 -17.16 -4.85 19.41
CA PRO A 62 -17.27 -5.97 20.34
C PRO A 62 -17.73 -7.25 19.61
N ARG A 63 -16.84 -8.25 19.57
CA ARG A 63 -17.00 -9.71 19.37
C ARG A 63 -17.93 -10.30 18.30
N GLU A 64 -18.78 -9.56 17.61
CA GLU A 64 -19.62 -10.16 16.57
C GLU A 64 -18.79 -10.38 15.28
N ASN A 65 -18.68 -11.67 14.89
CA ASN A 65 -18.23 -12.18 13.59
C ASN A 65 -16.73 -12.29 13.25
N LEU A 66 -15.87 -12.65 14.21
CA LEU A 66 -14.47 -13.02 13.89
C LEU A 66 -14.22 -14.53 13.74
N GLU A 67 -15.16 -15.39 14.17
CA GLU A 67 -15.00 -16.86 14.09
C GLU A 67 -15.03 -17.43 12.65
N LYS A 68 -15.39 -16.64 11.64
CA LYS A 68 -15.40 -17.05 10.22
C LYS A 68 -14.22 -16.54 9.40
N LYS A 69 -13.17 -15.99 10.02
CA LYS A 69 -12.01 -15.47 9.28
C LYS A 69 -11.00 -16.58 8.98
N SER A 70 -10.63 -16.74 7.71
CA SER A 70 -9.60 -17.68 7.25
C SER A 70 -8.17 -17.19 7.61
N ARG A 71 -7.90 -17.07 8.91
CA ARG A 71 -6.63 -16.54 9.45
C ARG A 71 -5.48 -17.50 9.18
N ILE A 72 -4.36 -16.96 8.73
CA ILE A 72 -3.09 -17.69 8.56
C ILE A 72 -2.06 -17.23 9.58
N GLN A 73 -1.15 -18.13 9.95
CA GLN A 73 -0.05 -17.80 10.86
C GLN A 73 0.99 -16.94 10.12
N LYS A 74 1.29 -15.77 10.68
CA LYS A 74 2.32 -14.87 10.14
C LYS A 74 3.19 -14.32 11.26
N THR A 75 4.51 -14.46 11.09
CA THR A 75 5.50 -13.89 11.99
C THR A 75 5.97 -12.53 11.47
N PHE A 76 5.88 -11.51 12.31
CA PHE A 76 6.39 -10.17 12.04
C PHE A 76 7.59 -9.86 12.93
N VAL A 77 8.44 -8.95 12.47
CA VAL A 77 9.46 -8.31 13.30
C VAL A 77 8.86 -7.02 13.82
N ILE A 78 8.82 -6.85 15.15
CA ILE A 78 8.24 -5.70 15.85
C ILE A 78 9.19 -5.24 16.96
N SER A 79 8.98 -4.07 17.56
CA SER A 79 9.73 -3.65 18.74
C SER A 79 9.25 -4.41 19.98
N LYS A 80 10.15 -4.60 20.96
CA LYS A 80 9.79 -5.17 22.26
C LYS A 80 8.73 -4.30 22.94
N LYS A 81 8.85 -2.98 22.82
CA LYS A 81 7.86 -2.02 23.32
C LYS A 81 6.47 -2.29 22.76
N SER A 82 6.32 -2.38 21.44
CA SER A 82 5.04 -2.63 20.77
C SER A 82 4.42 -3.96 21.19
N LEU A 83 5.23 -5.01 21.39
CA LEU A 83 4.74 -6.28 21.92
C LEU A 83 4.20 -6.12 23.35
N SER A 84 4.96 -5.46 24.23
CA SER A 84 4.54 -5.23 25.61
C SER A 84 3.32 -4.31 25.71
N SER A 85 3.24 -3.25 24.90
CA SER A 85 2.06 -2.40 24.78
C SER A 85 0.82 -3.22 24.41
N LEU A 86 0.95 -4.10 23.42
CA LEU A 86 -0.13 -4.99 23.00
C LEU A 86 -0.55 -5.97 24.11
N GLU A 87 0.41 -6.53 24.85
CA GLU A 87 0.15 -7.44 25.97
C GLU A 87 -0.57 -6.74 27.14
N ASN A 88 -0.16 -5.52 27.47
CA ASN A 88 -0.79 -4.72 28.54
C ASN A 88 -2.25 -4.38 28.18
N LEU A 89 -2.50 -4.02 26.91
CA LEU A 89 -3.82 -3.66 26.41
C LEU A 89 -4.85 -4.79 26.54
N LEU A 90 -4.43 -6.06 26.46
CA LEU A 90 -5.33 -7.20 26.57
C LEU A 90 -6.07 -7.26 27.92
N SER A 91 -5.56 -6.59 28.95
CA SER A 91 -6.24 -6.49 30.25
C SER A 91 -7.40 -5.47 30.27
N GLU A 92 -7.48 -4.59 29.26
CA GLU A 92 -8.41 -3.45 29.22
C GLU A 92 -9.55 -3.62 28.22
N VAL A 93 -9.49 -4.66 27.38
CA VAL A 93 -10.39 -4.90 26.24
C VAL A 93 -10.74 -6.37 26.10
N GLU A 94 -11.96 -6.65 25.64
CA GLU A 94 -12.45 -8.03 25.46
C GLU A 94 -12.12 -8.61 24.06
N ALA A 95 -10.85 -8.53 23.65
CA ALA A 95 -10.37 -8.94 22.32
C ALA A 95 -9.13 -9.84 22.41
N SER A 96 -8.93 -10.72 21.43
CA SER A 96 -7.68 -11.47 21.34
C SER A 96 -6.54 -10.60 20.79
N ARG A 97 -5.30 -11.05 21.00
CA ARG A 97 -4.11 -10.41 20.42
C ARG A 97 -4.20 -10.29 18.90
N ASP A 98 -4.74 -11.32 18.25
CA ASP A 98 -4.90 -11.36 16.80
C ASP A 98 -5.96 -10.35 16.33
N ASP A 99 -7.04 -10.17 17.09
CA ASP A 99 -8.09 -9.18 16.79
C ASP A 99 -7.54 -7.75 16.90
N LEU A 100 -6.79 -7.46 17.97
CA LEU A 100 -6.16 -6.14 18.16
C LEU A 100 -5.21 -5.79 17.00
N VAL A 101 -4.45 -6.75 16.48
CA VAL A 101 -3.60 -6.52 15.31
C VAL A 101 -4.44 -6.23 14.07
N GLU A 102 -5.51 -6.98 13.82
CA GLU A 102 -6.40 -6.72 12.68
C GLU A 102 -7.06 -5.33 12.81
N TYR A 103 -7.55 -4.95 13.99
CA TYR A 103 -8.10 -3.61 14.23
C TYR A 103 -7.06 -2.51 14.02
N ALA A 104 -5.81 -2.74 14.44
CA ALA A 104 -4.71 -1.80 14.20
C ALA A 104 -4.54 -1.52 12.70
N ILE A 105 -4.55 -2.58 11.89
CA ILE A 105 -4.44 -2.48 10.43
C ILE A 105 -5.72 -1.90 9.81
N GLN A 106 -6.90 -2.19 10.38
CA GLN A 106 -8.20 -1.66 9.92
C GLN A 106 -8.24 -0.13 9.92
N ARG A 107 -7.53 0.51 10.86
CA ARG A 107 -7.38 1.98 10.90
C ARG A 107 -6.75 2.57 9.64
N LEU A 108 -6.02 1.75 8.87
CA LEU A 108 -5.42 2.16 7.60
C LEU A 108 -6.35 2.02 6.39
N LEU A 109 -7.55 1.45 6.55
CA LEU A 109 -8.49 1.26 5.44
C LEU A 109 -8.87 2.55 4.72
N PRO A 110 -9.13 3.69 5.39
CA PRO A 110 -9.43 4.93 4.67
C PRO A 110 -8.30 5.38 3.75
N ILE A 111 -7.04 5.19 4.19
CA ILE A 111 -5.85 5.50 3.39
C ILE A 111 -5.74 4.52 2.22
N LEU A 112 -5.93 3.23 2.48
CA LEU A 112 -5.90 2.18 1.46
C LEU A 112 -6.96 2.41 0.36
N LEU A 113 -8.18 2.79 0.75
CA LEU A 113 -9.27 3.11 -0.15
C LEU A 113 -8.94 4.30 -1.05
N LYS A 114 -8.41 5.38 -0.45
CA LYS A 114 -7.99 6.56 -1.20
C LYS A 114 -6.91 6.20 -2.23
N GLU A 115 -5.88 5.46 -1.82
CA GLU A 115 -4.79 5.04 -2.70
C GLU A 115 -5.27 4.08 -3.80
N ARG A 116 -6.21 3.18 -3.49
CA ARG A 116 -6.85 2.29 -4.46
C ARG A 116 -7.61 3.07 -5.53
N ASN A 117 -8.41 4.06 -5.11
CA ASN A 117 -9.20 4.87 -6.03
C ASN A 117 -8.30 5.71 -6.93
N GLN A 118 -7.27 6.35 -6.37
CA GLN A 118 -6.28 7.06 -7.18
C GLN A 118 -5.59 6.14 -8.18
N GLN A 119 -5.23 4.92 -7.77
CA GLN A 119 -4.62 3.95 -8.67
C GLN A 119 -5.54 3.58 -9.83
N LYS A 120 -6.84 3.36 -9.57
CA LYS A 120 -7.82 3.10 -10.63
C LYS A 120 -7.94 4.29 -11.58
N SER A 121 -7.97 5.52 -11.07
CA SER A 121 -7.95 6.72 -11.92
C SER A 121 -6.70 6.78 -12.80
N ARG A 122 -5.52 6.43 -12.27
CA ARG A 122 -4.28 6.35 -13.06
C ARG A 122 -4.38 5.31 -14.17
N GLU A 123 -4.96 4.14 -13.90
CA GLU A 123 -5.19 3.09 -14.90
C GLU A 123 -6.11 3.58 -16.03
N THR A 124 -7.21 4.28 -15.70
CA THR A 124 -8.11 4.88 -16.70
C THR A 124 -7.40 5.91 -17.57
N VAL A 125 -6.72 6.88 -16.94
CA VAL A 125 -6.02 7.95 -17.68
C VAL A 125 -4.89 7.39 -18.54
N LEU A 126 -4.15 6.37 -18.06
CA LEU A 126 -3.10 5.72 -18.86
C LEU A 126 -3.68 5.08 -20.13
N SER A 127 -4.88 4.50 -20.06
CA SER A 127 -5.53 3.94 -21.26
C SER A 127 -5.85 5.02 -22.29
N GLU A 128 -6.26 6.22 -21.87
CA GLU A 128 -6.52 7.34 -22.78
C GLU A 128 -5.20 7.85 -23.39
N ILE A 129 -4.15 7.97 -22.58
CA ILE A 129 -2.81 8.34 -23.06
C ILE A 129 -2.26 7.30 -24.04
N ALA A 130 -2.50 6.01 -23.81
CA ALA A 130 -2.07 4.93 -24.70
C ALA A 130 -2.73 5.06 -26.08
N GLN A 131 -4.04 5.32 -26.12
CA GLN A 131 -4.74 5.58 -27.38
C GLN A 131 -4.18 6.81 -28.10
N HIS A 132 -3.92 7.91 -27.38
CA HIS A 132 -3.30 9.09 -27.99
C HIS A 132 -1.88 8.79 -28.52
N PHE A 133 -1.09 8.01 -27.79
CA PHE A 133 0.23 7.59 -28.22
C PHE A 133 0.16 6.76 -29.51
N GLU A 134 -0.75 5.80 -29.62
CA GLU A 134 -0.98 5.03 -30.85
C GLU A 134 -1.32 5.93 -32.04
N HIS A 135 -2.26 6.88 -31.87
CA HIS A 135 -2.58 7.87 -32.92
C HIS A 135 -1.37 8.71 -33.33
N SER A 136 -0.50 9.07 -32.37
CA SER A 136 0.71 9.83 -32.66
C SER A 136 1.70 9.04 -33.53
N ILE A 137 1.83 7.72 -33.32
CA ILE A 137 2.62 6.82 -34.17
C ILE A 137 2.01 6.70 -35.57
N GLU A 138 0.68 6.59 -35.66
CA GLU A 138 0.00 6.58 -36.97
C GLU A 138 0.21 7.87 -37.75
N LEU A 139 0.20 9.03 -37.07
CA LEU A 139 0.47 10.31 -37.69
C LEU A 139 1.92 10.39 -38.21
N LEU A 140 2.91 9.89 -37.47
CA LEU A 140 4.29 9.81 -37.95
C LEU A 140 4.39 9.00 -39.25
N ARG A 141 3.70 7.85 -39.33
CA ARG A 141 3.65 7.03 -40.56
C ARG A 141 2.97 7.76 -41.73
N LYS A 142 1.98 8.61 -41.46
CA LYS A 142 1.33 9.43 -42.50
C LYS A 142 2.28 10.51 -43.00
N ILE A 143 2.98 11.20 -42.10
CA ILE A 143 4.01 12.20 -42.44
C ILE A 143 5.09 11.54 -43.31
N GLU A 144 5.61 10.38 -42.90
CA GLU A 144 6.59 9.60 -43.66
C GLU A 144 6.13 9.35 -45.11
N LYS A 145 4.88 8.91 -45.29
CA LYS A 145 4.32 8.64 -46.62
C LYS A 145 4.12 9.89 -47.46
N SER A 146 3.90 11.04 -46.83
CA SER A 146 3.60 12.30 -47.52
C SER A 146 4.86 13.06 -47.93
N VAL A 147 5.86 13.16 -47.04
CA VAL A 147 7.05 13.99 -47.27
C VAL A 147 8.36 13.19 -47.34
N GLY A 148 8.35 11.91 -46.93
CA GLY A 148 9.55 11.08 -46.85
C GLY A 148 10.29 11.20 -45.52
N LYS A 149 11.28 10.33 -45.30
CA LYS A 149 12.07 10.29 -44.05
C LYS A 149 13.13 11.37 -43.94
N ASP A 150 13.62 11.86 -45.07
CA ASP A 150 14.69 12.86 -45.14
C ASP A 150 14.14 14.30 -45.05
N ASP A 151 12.81 14.45 -44.92
CA ASP A 151 12.18 15.76 -44.76
C ASP A 151 12.29 16.24 -43.30
N PRO A 152 12.70 17.51 -43.05
CA PRO A 152 12.81 18.05 -41.68
C PRO A 152 11.54 17.92 -40.84
N LEU A 153 10.34 17.97 -41.45
CA LEU A 153 9.08 17.81 -40.73
C LEU A 153 8.95 16.40 -40.15
N TYR A 154 9.38 15.37 -40.90
CA TYR A 154 9.43 14.00 -40.40
C TYR A 154 10.43 13.88 -39.24
N GLU A 155 11.64 14.43 -39.41
CA GLU A 155 12.68 14.38 -38.38
C GLU A 155 12.21 15.03 -37.07
N TYR A 156 11.61 16.22 -37.13
CA TYR A 156 11.10 16.92 -35.95
C TYR A 156 9.98 16.13 -35.26
N TYR A 157 9.03 15.58 -36.02
CA TYR A 157 7.94 14.81 -35.44
C TYR A 157 8.43 13.47 -34.87
N SER A 158 9.36 12.80 -35.55
CA SER A 158 9.99 11.57 -35.06
C SER A 158 10.71 11.81 -33.73
N ALA A 159 11.44 12.93 -33.58
CA ALA A 159 12.08 13.29 -32.31
C ALA A 159 11.07 13.48 -31.17
N ILE A 160 9.91 14.08 -31.44
CA ILE A 160 8.82 14.22 -30.45
C ILE A 160 8.29 12.84 -30.04
N ILE A 161 8.10 11.94 -30.99
CA ILE A 161 7.61 10.58 -30.74
C ILE A 161 8.56 9.79 -29.84
N GLU A 162 9.87 9.92 -30.04
CA GLU A 162 10.85 9.24 -29.18
C GLU A 162 10.80 9.74 -27.73
N VAL A 163 10.70 11.06 -27.53
CA VAL A 163 10.50 11.63 -26.19
C VAL A 163 9.18 11.17 -25.57
N TYR A 164 8.12 11.08 -26.38
CA TYR A 164 6.82 10.59 -25.90
C TYR A 164 6.91 9.11 -25.50
N ARG A 165 7.58 8.26 -26.28
CA ARG A 165 7.80 6.84 -25.94
C ARG A 165 8.47 6.69 -24.57
N ASP A 166 9.57 7.39 -24.34
CA ASP A 166 10.28 7.35 -23.06
C ASP A 166 9.42 7.81 -21.88
N ALA A 167 8.58 8.83 -22.09
CA ALA A 167 7.65 9.32 -21.08
C ALA A 167 6.52 8.31 -20.83
N PHE A 168 5.98 7.71 -21.88
CA PHE A 168 4.93 6.71 -21.82
C PHE A 168 5.38 5.46 -21.06
N ASP A 169 6.58 4.95 -21.34
CA ASP A 169 7.15 3.78 -20.64
C ASP A 169 7.29 4.04 -19.12
N LYS A 170 7.68 5.26 -18.74
CA LYS A 170 7.74 5.66 -17.32
C LYS A 170 6.36 5.73 -16.69
N MET A 171 5.36 6.25 -17.40
CA MET A 171 3.97 6.28 -16.94
C MET A 171 3.41 4.87 -16.77
N GLU A 172 3.66 3.98 -17.74
CA GLU A 172 3.23 2.59 -17.69
C GLU A 172 3.87 1.88 -16.47
N ASN A 173 5.17 2.04 -16.26
CA ASN A 173 5.87 1.45 -15.12
C ASN A 173 5.27 1.94 -13.79
N LEU A 174 5.04 3.25 -13.64
CA LEU A 174 4.40 3.83 -12.45
C LEU A 174 3.03 3.20 -12.16
N VAL A 175 2.19 3.05 -13.19
CA VAL A 175 0.86 2.43 -13.04
C VAL A 175 0.99 0.95 -12.71
N GLN A 176 1.88 0.23 -13.38
CA GLN A 176 2.10 -1.20 -13.17
C GLN A 176 2.60 -1.51 -11.76
N GLN A 177 3.48 -0.69 -11.18
CA GLN A 177 3.90 -0.81 -9.78
C GLN A 177 2.72 -0.74 -8.80
N GLY A 178 1.66 -0.02 -9.17
CA GLY A 178 0.45 0.13 -8.38
C GLY A 178 -0.62 -0.94 -8.58
N LYS A 179 -0.46 -1.87 -9.52
CA LYS A 179 -1.52 -2.82 -9.89
C LYS A 179 -2.01 -3.72 -8.77
N ARG A 180 -1.20 -3.93 -7.73
CA ARG A 180 -1.59 -4.71 -6.55
C ARG A 180 -2.69 -4.02 -5.74
N ILE A 181 -2.63 -2.69 -5.60
CA ILE A 181 -3.61 -1.97 -4.77
C ILE A 181 -4.99 -1.87 -5.45
N SER A 182 -5.04 -1.73 -6.78
CA SER A 182 -6.31 -1.69 -7.53
C SER A 182 -7.08 -3.01 -7.44
N LYS A 183 -6.34 -4.14 -7.36
CA LYS A 183 -6.87 -5.51 -7.27
C LYS A 183 -7.32 -5.94 -5.87
N LEU A 184 -7.07 -5.13 -4.83
CA LEU A 184 -7.54 -5.45 -3.49
C LEU A 184 -9.07 -5.53 -3.45
N ARG A 185 -9.53 -6.60 -2.79
CA ARG A 185 -10.94 -6.88 -2.48
C ARG A 185 -11.29 -6.18 -1.18
N MET A 186 -11.92 -5.01 -1.27
CA MET A 186 -12.20 -4.16 -0.11
C MET A 186 -13.31 -4.74 0.76
N GLU A 187 -14.24 -5.47 0.16
CA GLU A 187 -15.33 -6.19 0.81
C GLU A 187 -14.83 -7.19 1.87
N LYS A 188 -13.59 -7.67 1.75
CA LYS A 188 -13.00 -8.60 2.71
C LYS A 188 -12.48 -7.95 3.99
N PHE A 189 -12.47 -6.62 4.05
CA PHE A 189 -12.09 -5.85 5.24
C PHE A 189 -13.30 -5.33 6.01
N GLU A 190 -14.48 -5.40 5.42
CA GLU A 190 -15.73 -5.10 6.11
C GLU A 190 -15.96 -6.21 7.13
N LEU A 191 -16.04 -5.81 8.41
CA LEU A 191 -16.52 -6.67 9.47
C LEU A 191 -18.04 -6.71 9.26
N GLU A 192 -18.56 -7.82 8.74
CA GLU A 192 -20.02 -8.06 8.66
C GLU A 192 -20.65 -8.12 10.06
#